data_AF-A0A850Y6A7-F1
#
_entry.id   AF-A0A850Y6A7-F1
#
_cell.length_a   1.000
_cell.length_b   1.000
_cell.length_c   1.000
_cell.angle_alpha   90.00
_cell.angle_beta   90.00
_cell.angle_gamma   90.00
#
_symmetry.space_group_name_H-M   'P 1'
#
loop_
_entity.id
_entity.type
_entity.pdbx_description
1 polymer ?
#
loop_
_entity_poly.entity_id
_entity_poly.type
_entity_poly.pdbx_seq_one_letter_code
_entity_poly.pdbx_strand_id
1 'polypeptide(L)'
;LRLERLMRNPEKTVPIPEKLNEWAPRPPPEFVRDVMGSSAGAGSGEFHVYRHLRRREYQRQDFMDAMAEKQRLDEEFQKKLERNKMIAEEQTAKRRRKRQKLKEKKLQAKKNKLEQKKQEKEPGQSQEQGSSEDDEEDSKEEEEKEDDAEEPSFVMGR
;
A
#
# COMPACT_ATOMS: atom_id res chain seq x y z
N LEU A 1 -7.35 -38.19 -0.26
CA LEU A 1 -7.98 -38.38 1.07
C LEU A 1 -8.91 -37.24 1.53
N ARG A 2 -8.50 -35.96 1.63
CA ARG A 2 -9.42 -34.87 2.10
C ARG A 2 -10.43 -34.42 1.02
N LEU A 3 -10.01 -34.41 -0.24
CA LEU A 3 -10.86 -34.04 -1.39
C LEU A 3 -11.95 -35.10 -1.67
N GLU A 4 -11.57 -36.39 -1.75
CA GLU A 4 -12.52 -37.49 -1.97
C GLU A 4 -13.59 -37.57 -0.87
N ARG A 5 -13.21 -37.26 0.38
CA ARG A 5 -14.15 -37.16 1.51
C ARG A 5 -15.16 -36.03 1.33
N LEU A 6 -14.74 -34.91 0.74
CA LEU A 6 -15.60 -33.75 0.46
C LEU A 6 -16.52 -34.03 -0.74
N MET A 7 -15.98 -34.67 -1.79
CA MET A 7 -16.71 -35.05 -3.00
C MET A 7 -17.66 -36.23 -2.80
N ARG A 8 -17.50 -37.03 -1.73
CA ARG A 8 -18.45 -38.08 -1.37
C ARG A 8 -19.85 -37.52 -1.03
N ASN A 9 -19.94 -36.26 -0.58
CA ASN A 9 -21.21 -35.59 -0.25
C ASN A 9 -21.20 -34.13 -0.75
N PRO A 10 -21.47 -33.88 -2.04
CA PRO A 10 -21.38 -32.54 -2.63
C PRO A 10 -22.49 -31.58 -2.17
N GLU A 11 -23.62 -32.08 -1.68
CA GLU A 11 -24.74 -31.25 -1.18
C GLU A 11 -24.50 -30.70 0.23
N LYS A 12 -23.53 -31.24 0.97
CA LYS A 12 -23.26 -30.80 2.35
C LYS A 12 -22.41 -29.54 2.33
N THR A 13 -22.92 -28.44 2.90
CA THR A 13 -22.15 -27.20 3.06
C THR A 13 -20.89 -27.46 3.89
N VAL A 14 -19.77 -26.95 3.38
CA VAL A 14 -18.46 -27.11 4.02
C VAL A 14 -18.29 -25.98 5.03
N PRO A 15 -18.02 -26.26 6.31
CA PRO A 15 -17.72 -25.22 7.28
C PRO A 15 -16.36 -24.61 6.94
N ILE A 16 -16.38 -23.45 6.29
CA ILE A 16 -15.19 -22.62 6.11
C ILE A 16 -14.98 -21.88 7.44
N PRO A 17 -13.81 -22.00 8.09
CA PRO A 17 -13.55 -21.25 9.30
C PRO A 17 -13.70 -19.76 9.03
N GLU A 18 -14.59 -19.12 9.78
CA GLU A 18 -14.66 -17.67 9.82
C GLU A 18 -13.39 -17.11 10.47
N LYS A 19 -13.15 -15.80 10.29
CA LYS A 19 -12.01 -15.14 10.94
C LYS A 19 -11.98 -15.48 12.43
N LEU A 20 -10.81 -15.89 12.91
CA LEU A 20 -10.64 -16.14 14.34
C LEU A 20 -10.85 -14.82 15.07
N ASN A 21 -11.80 -14.80 16.02
CA ASN A 21 -11.95 -13.64 16.88
C ASN A 21 -10.71 -13.54 17.77
N GLU A 22 -10.10 -12.36 17.79
CA GLU A 22 -9.00 -12.07 18.69
C GLU A 22 -9.47 -12.24 20.14
N TRP A 23 -8.61 -12.79 21.00
CA TRP A 23 -8.94 -12.93 22.40
C TRP A 23 -9.18 -11.55 23.00
N ALA A 24 -10.36 -11.34 23.59
CA ALA A 24 -10.72 -10.09 24.25
C ALA A 24 -10.98 -10.36 25.75
N PRO A 25 -10.59 -9.43 26.63
CA PRO A 25 -10.93 -9.53 28.04
C PRO A 25 -12.45 -9.56 28.21
N ARG A 26 -12.92 -10.47 29.06
CA ARG A 26 -14.35 -10.59 29.34
C ARG A 26 -14.84 -9.31 30.04
N PRO A 27 -16.01 -8.77 29.66
CA PRO A 27 -16.56 -7.61 30.33
C PRO A 27 -16.78 -7.92 31.81
N PRO A 28 -16.52 -6.96 32.72
CA PRO A 28 -16.79 -7.16 34.13
C PRO A 28 -18.30 -7.40 34.36
N PRO A 29 -18.68 -8.24 35.32
CA PRO A 29 -20.09 -8.44 35.65
C PRO A 29 -20.69 -7.14 36.21
N GLU A 30 -21.91 -6.82 35.78
CA GLU A 30 -22.67 -5.63 36.20
C GLU A 30 -22.95 -5.62 37.71
N PHE A 31 -23.42 -6.74 38.25
CA PHE A 31 -23.74 -6.87 39.67
C PHE A 31 -22.99 -8.05 40.28
N VAL A 32 -22.28 -7.78 41.37
CA VAL A 32 -21.69 -8.78 42.24
C VAL A 32 -22.70 -9.05 43.37
N ARG A 33 -23.18 -10.29 43.47
CA ARG A 33 -24.28 -10.67 44.39
C ARG A 33 -23.79 -11.14 45.76
N ASP A 34 -22.53 -11.54 45.83
CA ASP A 34 -21.84 -12.19 46.94
C ASP A 34 -20.94 -11.23 47.74
N VAL A 35 -21.23 -9.92 47.69
CA VAL A 35 -20.47 -8.92 48.44
C VAL A 35 -20.79 -9.04 49.93
N MET A 36 -19.78 -9.38 50.72
CA MET A 36 -19.86 -9.36 52.19
C MET A 36 -19.70 -7.91 52.71
N GLY A 37 -20.26 -7.61 53.89
CA GLY A 37 -20.30 -6.25 54.44
C GLY A 37 -18.92 -5.60 54.61
N SER A 38 -18.84 -4.28 54.48
CA SER A 38 -17.56 -3.54 54.41
C SER A 38 -16.68 -3.64 55.66
N SER A 39 -17.26 -3.93 56.82
CA SER A 39 -16.54 -4.13 58.09
C SER A 39 -16.30 -5.61 58.43
N ALA A 40 -16.70 -6.54 57.54
CA ALA A 40 -16.45 -7.96 57.74
C ALA A 40 -14.96 -8.28 57.64
N GLY A 41 -14.50 -9.26 58.42
CA GLY A 41 -13.10 -9.71 58.40
C GLY A 41 -12.75 -10.49 57.13
N ALA A 42 -11.47 -10.81 56.97
CA ALA A 42 -10.99 -11.64 55.87
C ALA A 42 -11.54 -13.07 55.96
N GLY A 43 -12.39 -13.46 55.01
CA GLY A 43 -12.88 -14.83 54.88
C GLY A 43 -11.85 -15.76 54.23
N SER A 44 -12.05 -17.08 54.35
CA SER A 44 -11.17 -18.09 53.73
C SER A 44 -11.14 -18.04 52.20
N GLY A 45 -12.21 -17.55 51.57
CA GLY A 45 -12.32 -17.41 50.11
C GLY A 45 -11.72 -16.13 49.53
N GLU A 46 -11.44 -15.12 50.36
CA GLU A 46 -11.06 -13.77 49.90
C GLU A 46 -9.75 -13.78 49.10
N PHE A 47 -8.80 -14.62 49.51
CA PHE A 47 -7.55 -14.82 48.77
C PHE A 47 -7.78 -15.31 47.33
N HIS A 48 -8.70 -16.26 47.15
CA HIS A 48 -8.98 -16.79 45.81
C HIS A 48 -9.72 -15.78 44.94
N VAL A 49 -10.61 -14.96 45.54
CA VAL A 49 -11.27 -13.85 44.85
C VAL A 49 -10.24 -12.86 44.33
N TYR A 50 -9.34 -12.37 45.20
CA TYR A 50 -8.26 -11.45 44.80
C TYR A 50 -7.35 -12.05 43.71
N ARG A 51 -6.95 -13.33 43.84
CA ARG A 51 -6.12 -14.01 42.85
C ARG A 51 -6.78 -14.03 41.46
N HIS A 52 -8.08 -14.32 41.40
CA HIS A 52 -8.83 -14.32 40.13
C HIS A 52 -9.00 -12.91 39.56
N LEU A 53 -9.31 -11.93 40.42
CA LEU A 53 -9.45 -10.53 40.05
C LEU A 53 -8.13 -9.97 39.49
N ARG A 54 -7.02 -10.17 40.20
CA ARG A 54 -5.68 -9.72 39.78
C ARG A 54 -5.27 -10.33 38.45
N ARG A 55 -5.50 -11.64 38.26
CA ARG A 55 -5.21 -12.29 36.97
C ARG A 55 -6.05 -11.70 35.84
N ARG A 56 -7.34 -11.49 36.06
CA ARG A 56 -8.25 -10.88 35.07
C ARG A 56 -7.78 -9.46 34.72
N GLU A 57 -7.36 -8.70 35.72
CA GLU A 57 -6.92 -7.31 35.53
C GLU A 57 -5.60 -7.22 34.78
N TYR A 58 -4.61 -8.06 35.10
CA TYR A 58 -3.36 -8.12 34.34
C TYR A 58 -3.60 -8.53 32.89
N GLN A 59 -4.41 -9.56 32.64
CA GLN A 59 -4.76 -9.94 31.28
C GLN A 59 -5.49 -8.82 30.52
N ARG A 60 -6.32 -8.03 31.20
CA ARG A 60 -6.99 -6.87 30.61
C ARG A 60 -5.97 -5.77 30.27
N GLN A 61 -5.06 -5.47 31.19
CA GLN A 61 -4.03 -4.45 31.01
C GLN A 61 -3.07 -4.81 29.87
N ASP A 62 -2.52 -6.03 29.89
CA ASP A 62 -1.63 -6.56 28.86
C ASP A 62 -2.29 -6.50 27.46
N PHE A 63 -3.60 -6.80 27.37
CA PHE A 63 -4.35 -6.69 26.12
C PHE A 63 -4.48 -5.25 25.63
N MET A 64 -4.79 -4.31 26.53
CA MET A 64 -4.89 -2.90 26.17
C MET A 64 -3.55 -2.35 25.67
N ASP A 65 -2.45 -2.71 26.35
CA ASP A 65 -1.11 -2.28 25.99
C ASP A 65 -0.69 -2.88 24.64
N ALA A 66 -0.89 -4.18 24.44
CA ALA A 66 -0.60 -4.85 23.17
C ALA A 66 -1.43 -4.30 21.99
N MET A 67 -2.71 -4.00 22.21
CA MET A 67 -3.56 -3.39 21.19
C MET A 67 -3.12 -1.98 20.85
N ALA A 68 -2.75 -1.17 21.84
CA ALA A 68 -2.25 0.18 21.63
C ALA A 68 -0.93 0.17 20.85
N GLU A 69 0.00 -0.73 21.19
CA GLU A 69 1.26 -0.89 20.45
C GLU A 69 1.02 -1.32 19.00
N LYS A 70 0.17 -2.33 18.78
CA LYS A 70 -0.21 -2.79 17.43
C LYS A 70 -0.79 -1.64 16.60
N GLN A 71 -1.73 -0.88 17.15
CA GLN A 71 -2.34 0.26 16.45
C GLN A 71 -1.31 1.32 16.09
N ARG A 72 -0.38 1.66 17.01
CA ARG A 72 0.68 2.63 16.73
C ARG A 72 1.59 2.18 15.60
N LEU A 73 2.02 0.92 15.62
CA LEU A 73 2.87 0.35 14.56
C LEU A 73 2.14 0.32 13.21
N ASP A 74 0.86 -0.07 13.21
CA ASP A 74 0.05 -0.10 11.98
C ASP A 74 -0.13 1.30 11.39
N GLU A 75 -0.39 2.31 12.22
CA GLU A 75 -0.48 3.70 11.79
C GLU A 75 0.85 4.23 11.22
N GLU A 76 1.97 3.96 11.91
CA GLU A 76 3.30 4.36 11.45
C GLU A 76 3.64 3.71 10.11
N PHE A 77 3.29 2.43 9.96
CA PHE A 77 3.47 1.70 8.71
C PHE A 77 2.62 2.28 7.57
N GLN A 78 1.34 2.56 7.82
CA GLN A 78 0.46 3.18 6.82
C GLN A 78 0.96 4.56 6.40
N LYS A 79 1.32 5.40 7.38
CA LYS A 79 1.91 6.73 7.12
C LYS A 79 3.21 6.63 6.31
N LYS A 80 4.03 5.61 6.55
CA LYS A 80 5.26 5.38 5.75
C LYS A 80 4.93 4.96 4.31
N LEU A 81 3.97 4.06 4.12
CA LEU A 81 3.53 3.64 2.79
C LEU A 81 2.96 4.81 1.98
N GLU A 82 2.12 5.65 2.59
CA GLU A 82 1.54 6.82 1.95
C GLU A 82 2.63 7.83 1.54
N ARG A 83 3.58 8.13 2.42
CA ARG A 83 4.71 9.00 2.08
C ARG A 83 5.51 8.47 0.89
N ASN A 84 5.81 7.17 0.88
CA ASN A 84 6.55 6.57 -0.22
C ASN A 84 5.77 6.63 -1.54
N LYS A 85 4.45 6.41 -1.50
CA LYS A 85 3.57 6.57 -2.68
C LYS A 85 3.58 8.02 -3.18
N MET A 86 3.44 8.99 -2.29
CA MET A 86 3.47 10.42 -2.65
C MET A 86 4.80 10.83 -3.29
N ILE A 87 5.93 10.39 -2.73
CA ILE A 87 7.26 10.67 -3.29
C ILE A 87 7.39 10.03 -4.68
N ALA A 88 7.00 8.76 -4.83
CA ALA A 88 7.04 8.08 -6.12
C ALA A 88 6.14 8.75 -7.19
N GLU A 89 4.95 9.21 -6.78
CA GLU A 89 4.03 9.96 -7.64
C GLU A 89 4.58 11.32 -8.02
N GLU A 90 5.20 12.06 -7.10
CA GLU A 90 5.81 13.36 -7.37
C GLU A 90 6.95 13.23 -8.39
N GLN A 91 7.85 12.26 -8.20
CA GLN A 91 8.93 11.99 -9.15
C GLN A 91 8.38 11.57 -10.51
N THR A 92 7.37 10.70 -10.53
CA THR A 92 6.72 10.25 -11.76
C THR A 92 6.01 11.40 -12.47
N ALA A 93 5.32 12.29 -11.74
CA ALA A 93 4.64 13.47 -12.26
C ALA A 93 5.64 14.48 -12.83
N LYS A 94 6.76 14.73 -12.15
CA LYS A 94 7.85 15.59 -12.64
C LYS A 94 8.42 15.06 -13.96
N ARG A 95 8.74 13.75 -14.04
CA ARG A 95 9.21 13.09 -15.26
C ARG A 95 8.15 13.10 -16.36
N ARG A 96 6.87 12.85 -16.03
CA ARG A 96 5.73 12.91 -16.97
C ARG A 96 5.54 14.32 -17.54
N ARG A 97 5.60 15.37 -16.72
CA ARG A 97 5.49 16.77 -17.15
C ARG A 97 6.60 17.15 -18.12
N LYS A 98 7.85 16.73 -17.87
CA LYS A 98 8.97 16.92 -18.80
C LYS A 98 8.69 16.28 -20.17
N ARG A 99 8.23 15.02 -20.18
CA ARG A 99 7.87 14.31 -21.43
C ARG A 99 6.69 14.94 -22.17
N GLN A 100 5.68 15.41 -21.46
CA GLN A 100 4.53 16.11 -22.07
C GLN A 100 4.96 17.41 -22.76
N LYS A 101 5.75 18.25 -22.08
CA LYS A 101 6.31 19.47 -22.69
C LYS A 101 7.13 19.17 -23.96
N LEU A 102 7.94 18.10 -23.96
CA LEU A 102 8.69 17.69 -25.14
C LEU A 102 7.76 17.22 -26.28
N LYS A 103 6.71 16.46 -25.97
CA LYS A 103 5.70 16.03 -26.95
C LYS A 103 4.96 17.22 -27.55
N GLU A 104 4.56 18.20 -26.73
CA GLU A 104 3.89 19.43 -27.18
C GLU A 104 4.79 20.24 -28.11
N LYS A 105 6.06 20.45 -27.76
CA LYS A 105 7.04 21.13 -28.64
C LYS A 105 7.21 20.40 -29.98
N LYS A 106 7.37 19.07 -29.97
CA LYS A 106 7.47 18.26 -31.20
C LYS A 106 6.21 18.37 -32.06
N LEU A 107 5.03 18.39 -31.45
CA LEU A 107 3.75 18.52 -32.16
C LEU A 107 3.56 19.93 -32.74
N GLN A 108 3.96 20.98 -32.01
CA GLN A 108 4.00 22.36 -32.52
C GLN A 108 4.97 22.51 -33.69
N ALA A 109 6.19 21.96 -33.59
CA ALA A 109 7.16 22.00 -34.69
C ALA A 109 6.63 21.29 -35.95
N LYS A 110 5.97 20.14 -35.80
CA LYS A 110 5.31 19.44 -36.92
C LYS A 110 4.18 20.28 -37.54
N LYS A 111 3.35 20.93 -36.72
CA LYS A 111 2.29 21.83 -37.20
C LYS A 111 2.86 23.04 -37.95
N ASN A 112 3.87 23.71 -37.40
CA ASN A 112 4.52 24.84 -38.06
C ASN A 112 5.18 24.42 -39.38
N LYS A 113 5.83 23.25 -39.45
CA LYS A 113 6.39 22.72 -40.70
C LYS A 113 5.30 22.38 -41.75
N LEU A 114 4.16 21.86 -41.31
CA LEU A 114 3.01 21.62 -42.18
C LEU A 114 2.38 22.94 -42.67
N GLU A 115 2.26 23.95 -41.81
CA GLU A 115 1.75 25.27 -42.19
C GLU A 115 2.68 26.00 -43.16
N GLN A 116 4.00 25.95 -42.95
CA GLN A 116 4.98 26.46 -43.92
C GLN A 116 4.85 25.73 -45.26
N LYS A 117 4.77 24.40 -45.26
CA LYS A 117 4.58 23.60 -46.48
C LYS A 117 3.23 23.85 -47.17
N LYS A 118 2.21 24.31 -46.43
CA LYS A 118 0.88 24.65 -46.95
C LYS A 118 0.81 26.10 -47.46
N GLN A 119 1.58 27.01 -46.86
CA GLN A 119 1.80 28.37 -47.40
C GLN A 119 2.67 28.34 -48.66
N GLU A 120 3.61 27.40 -48.78
CA GLU A 120 4.37 27.16 -50.01
C GLU A 120 3.57 26.40 -51.08
N LYS A 121 2.40 25.83 -50.76
CA LYS A 121 1.56 25.04 -51.69
C LYS A 121 0.10 25.52 -51.71
N GLU A 122 -0.13 26.69 -52.31
CA GLU A 122 -1.32 27.05 -53.10
C GLU A 122 -0.94 28.10 -54.17
N PRO A 123 -1.65 28.19 -55.31
CA PRO A 123 -1.21 27.55 -56.55
C PRO A 123 -0.42 28.46 -57.49
N GLY A 124 0.66 27.88 -58.02
CA GLY A 124 1.35 28.30 -59.21
C GLY A 124 2.25 27.16 -59.67
N GLN A 125 1.67 26.24 -60.45
CA GLN A 125 2.36 25.21 -61.25
C GLN A 125 2.65 23.85 -60.59
N SER A 126 2.07 22.84 -61.24
CA SER A 126 2.37 21.42 -61.22
C SER A 126 3.86 21.08 -61.22
N GLN A 127 4.28 20.12 -60.39
CA GLN A 127 5.03 18.94 -60.85
C GLN A 127 5.16 17.89 -59.73
N GLU A 128 4.82 16.67 -60.10
CA GLU A 128 5.24 15.44 -59.44
C GLU A 128 6.77 15.38 -59.45
N GLN A 129 7.40 15.10 -58.30
CA GLN A 129 8.62 14.29 -58.21
C GLN A 129 9.00 14.07 -56.74
N GLY A 130 9.27 12.81 -56.41
CA GLY A 130 9.87 12.41 -55.14
C GLY A 130 11.35 12.76 -55.06
N SER A 131 11.87 12.83 -53.83
CA SER A 131 13.29 12.72 -53.47
C SER A 131 13.31 12.56 -51.95
N SER A 132 13.53 11.34 -51.47
CA SER A 132 14.83 10.72 -51.15
C SER A 132 15.20 10.98 -49.68
N GLU A 133 15.38 9.88 -48.96
CA GLU A 133 16.28 9.78 -47.83
C GLU A 133 17.63 10.45 -48.18
N ASP A 134 18.22 11.21 -47.25
CA ASP A 134 19.42 10.82 -46.49
C ASP A 134 19.86 11.95 -45.53
N ASP A 135 20.89 11.63 -44.73
CA ASP A 135 21.76 12.45 -43.89
C ASP A 135 21.51 12.48 -42.37
N GLU A 136 22.07 11.43 -41.76
CA GLU A 136 23.32 11.49 -40.96
C GLU A 136 23.29 12.05 -39.53
N GLU A 137 24.13 11.38 -38.74
CA GLU A 137 24.36 11.49 -37.32
C GLU A 137 24.80 12.90 -36.87
N ASP A 138 24.28 13.35 -35.73
CA ASP A 138 25.06 14.24 -34.85
C ASP A 138 25.03 13.69 -33.42
N SER A 139 26.12 13.03 -33.09
CA SER A 139 26.52 12.54 -31.79
C SER A 139 27.06 13.68 -30.92
N LYS A 140 26.40 13.95 -29.79
CA LYS A 140 26.96 14.25 -28.44
C LYS A 140 26.09 15.24 -27.69
N GLU A 141 25.38 14.72 -26.69
CA GLU A 141 25.41 15.21 -25.30
C GLU A 141 24.63 14.20 -24.46
N GLU A 142 25.28 13.07 -24.18
CA GLU A 142 24.98 12.27 -23.00
C GLU A 142 25.40 13.10 -21.78
N GLU A 143 24.49 13.91 -21.25
CA GLU A 143 24.55 14.28 -19.84
C GLU A 143 24.10 13.04 -19.06
N GLU A 144 25.07 12.21 -18.71
CA GLU A 144 24.98 11.27 -17.60
C GLU A 144 24.55 12.06 -16.35
N LYS A 145 23.27 12.02 -16.02
CA LYS A 145 22.81 12.22 -14.65
C LYS A 145 22.50 10.85 -14.11
N GLU A 146 23.55 10.27 -13.54
CA GLU A 146 23.57 9.30 -12.46
C GLU A 146 22.20 8.65 -12.24
N ASP A 147 22.11 7.41 -12.71
CA ASP A 147 21.14 6.44 -12.24
C ASP A 147 21.23 6.38 -10.70
N ASP A 148 20.43 7.19 -10.03
CA ASP A 148 20.08 7.04 -8.62
C ASP A 148 19.09 5.86 -8.47
N ALA A 149 19.49 4.73 -9.04
CA ALA A 149 18.96 3.43 -8.72
C ALA A 149 19.72 2.99 -7.47
N GLU A 150 19.22 3.40 -6.30
CA GLU A 150 19.60 2.75 -5.03
C GLU A 150 19.51 1.24 -5.25
N GLU A 151 20.67 0.58 -5.25
CA GLU A 151 20.78 -0.85 -5.42
C GLU A 151 19.88 -1.55 -4.38
N PRO A 152 18.99 -2.47 -4.79
CA PRO A 152 18.24 -3.26 -3.82
C PRO A 152 19.22 -4.22 -3.14
N SER A 153 19.73 -3.83 -1.98
CA SER A 153 20.53 -4.68 -1.09
C SER A 153 19.65 -5.76 -0.44
N PHE A 154 19.20 -6.72 -1.25
CA PHE A 154 18.58 -7.95 -0.79
C PHE A 154 19.49 -9.14 -1.13
N VAL A 155 20.42 -9.43 -0.23
CA VAL A 155 21.21 -10.66 -0.25
C VAL A 155 20.36 -11.76 0.37
N MET A 156 19.82 -12.65 -0.46
CA MET A 156 19.17 -13.88 -0.01
C MET A 156 20.26 -14.88 0.37
N GLY A 157 20.45 -15.12 1.67
CA GLY A 157 21.37 -16.13 2.19
C GLY A 157 20.95 -17.54 1.77
N ARG A 158 21.95 -18.37 1.42
CA ARG A 158 21.81 -19.80 1.17
C ARG A 158 21.55 -20.59 2.45
#